data_AF-A0A9P5BUV9-F1
#
_entry.id   AF-A0A9P5BUV9-F1
#
_cell.length_a   1.000
_cell.length_b   1.000
_cell.length_c   1.000
_cell.angle_alpha   90.00
_cell.angle_beta   90.00
_cell.angle_gamma   90.00
#
_symmetry.space_group_name_H-M   'P 1'
#
loop_
_entity.id
_entity.type
_entity.pdbx_description
1 polymer ?
#
loop_
_entity_poly.entity_id
_entity_poly.type
_entity_poly.pdbx_seq_one_letter_code
_entity_poly.pdbx_strand_id
1 'polypeptide(L)'
;MLLPLALTIVTAATVATAAAPSELSTTARAAAGYRSVAYFPNWAIYARNFHPQDVNATALTHLNYAFANVRPETGEVYLSDPSSDTGNAVDDVHGCVEQLFLQKKRHHGLKTLLSIGGITYSAHFPQPASTAAGRS
;
A
#
# COMPACT_ATOMS: atom_id res chain seq x y z
N MET A 1 -72.19 14.51 -22.14
CA MET A 1 -70.94 15.24 -21.77
C MET A 1 -70.66 14.94 -20.31
N LEU A 2 -69.53 14.49 -19.81
CA LEU A 2 -68.20 14.06 -20.31
C LEU A 2 -67.55 13.40 -19.07
N LEU A 3 -67.00 12.18 -19.17
CA LEU A 3 -66.22 11.54 -18.08
C LEU A 3 -64.83 12.21 -17.94
N PRO A 4 -64.18 12.19 -16.76
CA PRO A 4 -62.72 12.20 -16.69
C PRO A 4 -62.16 10.85 -16.22
N LEU A 5 -61.11 10.47 -16.94
CA LEU A 5 -60.27 9.28 -16.85
C LEU A 5 -59.22 9.48 -15.75
N ALA A 6 -59.13 8.57 -14.77
CA ALA A 6 -58.05 8.57 -13.78
C ALA A 6 -56.88 7.71 -14.27
N LEU A 7 -55.70 8.32 -14.33
CA LEU A 7 -54.44 7.78 -14.83
C LEU A 7 -53.75 6.92 -13.76
N THR A 8 -53.61 5.61 -14.00
CA THR A 8 -52.87 4.70 -13.10
C THR A 8 -51.38 4.76 -13.41
N ILE A 9 -50.56 5.18 -12.44
CA ILE A 9 -49.09 5.17 -12.55
C ILE A 9 -48.60 3.77 -12.16
N VAL A 10 -47.96 3.06 -13.09
CA VAL A 10 -47.24 1.81 -12.81
C VAL A 10 -45.78 2.15 -12.53
N THR A 11 -45.32 1.93 -11.30
CA THR A 11 -43.90 2.01 -10.93
C THR A 11 -43.22 0.68 -11.26
N ALA A 12 -42.30 0.68 -12.22
CA ALA A 12 -41.43 -0.46 -12.49
C ALA A 12 -40.26 -0.46 -11.49
N ALA A 13 -40.21 -1.47 -10.61
CA ALA A 13 -39.03 -1.73 -9.79
C ALA A 13 -37.99 -2.47 -10.64
N THR A 14 -36.86 -1.83 -10.93
CA THR A 14 -35.69 -2.48 -11.54
C THR A 14 -34.98 -3.33 -10.49
N VAL A 15 -35.06 -4.66 -10.65
CA VAL A 15 -34.26 -5.60 -9.86
C VAL A 15 -32.83 -5.56 -10.41
N ALA A 16 -31.88 -5.09 -9.60
CA ALA A 16 -30.46 -5.20 -9.91
C ALA A 16 -30.02 -6.66 -9.74
N THR A 17 -29.74 -7.35 -10.85
CA THR A 17 -29.14 -8.69 -10.82
C THR A 17 -27.70 -8.57 -10.32
N ALA A 18 -27.41 -9.09 -9.13
CA ALA A 18 -26.05 -9.20 -8.63
C ALA A 18 -25.26 -10.18 -9.52
N ALA A 19 -24.22 -9.70 -10.19
CA ALA A 19 -23.34 -10.54 -11.00
C ALA A 19 -22.59 -11.53 -10.09
N ALA A 20 -22.73 -12.83 -10.37
CA ALA A 20 -21.92 -13.86 -9.73
C ALA A 20 -20.42 -13.62 -9.99
N PRO A 21 -19.52 -13.93 -9.03
CA PRO A 21 -18.09 -13.80 -9.25
C PRO A 21 -17.66 -14.70 -10.41
N SER A 22 -17.10 -14.09 -11.46
CA SER A 22 -16.63 -14.78 -12.67
C SER A 22 -15.49 -15.76 -12.34
N GLU A 23 -15.68 -17.04 -12.65
CA GLU A 23 -14.71 -18.13 -12.44
C GLU A 23 -13.32 -17.86 -13.08
N LEU A 24 -13.28 -17.00 -14.11
CA LEU A 24 -12.03 -16.51 -14.73
C LEU A 24 -11.11 -15.80 -13.72
N SER A 25 -11.67 -15.09 -12.74
CA SER A 25 -10.90 -14.38 -11.70
C SER A 25 -10.20 -15.36 -10.76
N THR A 26 -10.87 -16.46 -10.42
CA THR A 26 -10.33 -17.48 -9.52
C THR A 26 -9.20 -18.27 -10.18
N THR A 27 -9.36 -18.64 -11.45
CA THR A 27 -8.34 -19.37 -12.21
C THR A 27 -7.11 -18.50 -12.52
N ALA A 28 -7.32 -17.21 -12.84
CA ALA A 28 -6.22 -16.26 -13.03
C ALA A 28 -5.43 -16.01 -11.72
N ARG A 29 -6.13 -15.98 -10.57
CA ARG A 29 -5.50 -15.85 -9.25
C ARG A 29 -4.75 -17.13 -8.83
N ALA A 30 -5.26 -18.30 -9.20
CA ALA A 30 -4.57 -19.58 -9.01
C ALA A 30 -3.30 -19.68 -9.87
N ALA A 31 -3.31 -19.13 -11.09
CA ALA A 31 -2.14 -19.03 -11.95
C ALA A 31 -1.06 -18.06 -11.43
N ALA A 32 -1.43 -17.10 -10.57
CA ALA A 32 -0.54 -16.05 -10.08
C ALA A 32 0.36 -16.43 -8.89
N GLY A 33 0.25 -17.65 -8.35
CA GLY A 33 1.02 -18.12 -7.21
C GLY A 33 0.75 -17.39 -5.88
N TYR A 34 1.19 -17.98 -4.77
CA TYR A 34 1.14 -17.31 -3.47
C TYR A 34 2.21 -16.22 -3.36
N ARG A 35 1.92 -15.19 -2.57
CA ARG A 35 2.88 -14.13 -2.22
C ARG A 35 3.37 -14.34 -0.79
N SER A 36 4.69 -14.34 -0.61
CA SER A 36 5.34 -14.33 0.70
C SER A 36 5.77 -12.89 0.99
N VAL A 37 5.13 -12.27 1.98
CA VAL A 37 5.28 -10.84 2.28
C VAL A 37 5.76 -10.65 3.70
N ALA A 38 6.83 -9.88 3.90
CA ALA A 38 7.34 -9.53 5.22
C ALA A 38 7.48 -8.02 5.38
N TYR A 39 7.53 -7.55 6.63
CA TYR A 39 7.84 -6.17 6.97
C TYR A 39 9.28 -6.06 7.47
N PHE A 40 10.01 -5.06 6.98
CA PHE A 40 11.30 -4.65 7.51
C PHE A 40 11.14 -3.26 8.14
N PRO A 41 11.07 -3.14 9.47
CA PRO A 41 11.05 -1.84 10.11
C PRO A 41 12.44 -1.19 10.08
N ASN A 42 12.53 0.10 9.71
CA ASN A 42 13.79 0.84 9.62
C ASN A 42 14.56 0.88 10.95
N TRP A 43 13.85 0.90 12.08
CA TRP A 43 14.44 0.80 13.42
C TRP A 43 15.01 -0.57 13.78
N ALA A 44 14.90 -1.60 12.92
CA ALA A 44 15.48 -2.93 13.15
C ALA A 44 17.01 -2.90 13.21
N ILE A 45 17.65 -1.94 12.56
CA ILE A 45 19.12 -1.84 12.53
C ILE A 45 19.73 -1.43 13.87
N TYR A 46 18.93 -0.86 14.77
CA TYR A 46 19.40 -0.37 16.08
C TYR A 46 19.47 -1.51 17.11
N ALA A 47 18.65 -1.47 18.16
CA ALA A 47 18.71 -2.43 19.26
C ALA A 47 18.47 -3.89 18.83
N ARG A 48 17.82 -4.13 17.70
CA ARG A 48 17.60 -5.48 17.15
C ARG A 48 18.80 -5.98 16.34
N ASN A 49 19.71 -5.09 15.94
CA ASN A 49 20.90 -5.38 15.14
C ASN A 49 20.57 -6.23 13.89
N PHE A 50 19.41 -6.00 13.28
CA PHE A 50 18.91 -6.77 12.14
C PHE A 50 18.87 -5.87 10.91
N HIS A 51 19.68 -6.21 9.92
CA HIS A 51 19.98 -5.38 8.76
C HIS A 51 19.32 -5.94 7.49
N PRO A 52 19.15 -5.14 6.42
CA PRO A 52 18.56 -5.62 5.17
C PRO A 52 19.26 -6.84 4.55
N GLN A 53 20.55 -7.01 4.83
CA GLN A 53 21.36 -8.16 4.38
C GLN A 53 20.97 -9.46 5.08
N ASP A 54 20.41 -9.37 6.29
CA ASP A 54 19.97 -10.53 7.08
C ASP A 54 18.61 -11.07 6.59
N VAL A 55 17.91 -10.33 5.72
CA VAL A 55 16.64 -10.75 5.13
C VAL A 55 16.86 -11.93 4.19
N ASN A 56 16.17 -13.04 4.45
CA ASN A 56 16.10 -14.19 3.56
C ASN A 56 15.26 -13.89 2.30
N ALA A 57 15.85 -13.15 1.36
CA ALA A 57 15.20 -12.66 0.15
C ALA A 57 14.72 -13.75 -0.80
N THR A 58 15.28 -14.97 -0.75
CA THR A 58 14.83 -16.09 -1.60
C THR A 58 13.50 -16.68 -1.14
N ALA A 59 13.14 -16.50 0.13
CA ALA A 59 11.88 -16.97 0.70
C ALA A 59 10.73 -15.94 0.56
N LEU A 60 11.01 -14.74 0.04
CA LEU A 60 10.06 -13.63 -0.05
C LEU A 60 9.77 -13.25 -1.50
N THR A 61 8.53 -12.87 -1.76
CA THR A 61 8.16 -12.18 -3.01
C THR A 61 8.06 -10.68 -2.80
N HIS A 62 7.67 -10.22 -1.60
CA HIS A 62 7.54 -8.80 -1.27
C HIS A 62 8.14 -8.49 0.11
N LEU A 63 8.79 -7.34 0.21
CA LEU A 63 9.25 -6.76 1.46
C LEU A 63 8.71 -5.34 1.59
N ASN A 64 7.93 -5.10 2.64
CA ASN A 64 7.39 -3.79 2.98
C ASN A 64 8.37 -3.08 3.94
N TYR A 65 9.02 -2.03 3.46
CA TYR A 65 9.90 -1.17 4.25
C TYR A 65 9.07 -0.21 5.10
N ALA A 66 9.19 -0.28 6.42
CA ALA A 66 8.27 0.34 7.37
C ALA A 66 9.01 1.32 8.30
N PHE A 67 8.51 2.52 8.59
CA PHE A 67 7.40 3.22 7.93
C PHE A 67 7.83 4.62 7.51
N ALA A 68 7.35 5.09 6.37
CA ALA A 68 7.25 6.53 6.12
C ALA A 68 6.04 7.11 6.88
N ASN A 69 6.10 8.41 7.15
CA ASN A 69 4.99 9.15 7.75
C ASN A 69 4.35 10.06 6.70
N VAL A 70 3.18 10.60 7.01
CA VAL A 70 2.44 11.59 6.23
C VAL A 70 2.25 12.85 7.06
N ARG A 71 2.43 14.02 6.45
CA ARG A 71 2.11 15.30 7.10
C ARG A 71 0.59 15.50 7.11
N PRO A 72 -0.04 15.71 8.29
CA PRO A 72 -1.48 15.94 8.36
C PRO A 72 -1.94 17.11 7.48
N GLU A 73 -1.14 18.18 7.45
CA GLU A 73 -1.53 19.45 6.85
C GLU A 73 -1.56 19.40 5.32
N THR A 74 -0.64 18.64 4.72
CA THR A 74 -0.36 18.70 3.28
C THR A 74 -0.56 17.37 2.57
N GLY A 75 -0.49 16.24 3.26
CA GLY A 75 -0.44 14.91 2.63
C GLY A 75 0.94 14.50 2.14
N GLU A 76 1.96 15.32 2.37
CA GLU A 76 3.34 14.99 2.00
C GLU A 76 3.80 13.74 2.75
N VAL A 77 4.26 12.74 2.00
CA VAL A 77 4.87 11.53 2.54
C VAL A 77 6.36 11.75 2.72
N TYR A 78 6.89 11.42 3.90
CA TYR A 78 8.29 11.64 4.23
C TYR A 78 8.92 10.47 5.00
N LEU A 79 10.25 10.35 4.86
CA LEU A 79 11.06 9.36 5.57
C LEU A 79 11.08 9.68 7.06
N SER A 80 10.77 8.68 7.89
CA SER A 80 10.64 8.89 9.32
C SER A 80 11.97 8.88 10.07
N ASP A 81 13.01 8.30 9.46
CA ASP A 81 14.35 8.22 10.05
C ASP A 81 15.43 8.26 8.96
N PRO A 82 15.79 9.46 8.48
CA PRO A 82 16.81 9.62 7.43
C PRO A 82 18.16 8.97 7.78
N SER A 83 18.49 8.80 9.06
CA SER A 83 19.73 8.14 9.47
C SER A 83 19.73 6.66 9.13
N SER A 84 18.64 5.93 9.41
CA SER A 84 18.52 4.52 9.03
C SER A 84 18.12 4.35 7.57
N ASP A 85 17.29 5.25 7.05
CA ASP A 85 16.70 5.15 5.71
C ASP A 85 17.75 5.40 4.61
N THR A 86 18.45 6.54 4.68
CA THR A 86 19.35 7.00 3.61
C THR A 86 20.78 7.28 4.09
N GLY A 87 21.10 7.06 5.36
CA GLY A 87 22.39 7.45 5.93
C GLY A 87 22.57 8.96 6.06
N ASN A 88 21.47 9.72 6.19
CA ASN A 88 21.43 11.19 6.13
C ASN A 88 21.95 11.78 4.81
N ALA A 89 21.87 11.01 3.72
CA ALA A 89 22.32 11.44 2.41
C ALA A 89 21.54 12.65 1.89
N VAL A 90 22.27 13.57 1.26
CA VAL A 90 21.72 14.67 0.45
C VAL A 90 21.77 14.31 -1.04
N ASP A 91 22.89 13.74 -1.50
CA ASP A 91 23.11 13.41 -2.91
C ASP A 91 23.24 11.90 -3.18
N ASP A 92 24.05 11.18 -2.39
CA ASP A 92 24.30 9.73 -2.57
C ASP A 92 23.65 8.89 -1.47
N VAL A 93 22.60 8.13 -1.84
CA VAL A 93 21.74 7.43 -0.88
C VAL A 93 22.44 6.18 -0.33
N HIS A 94 22.55 6.13 1.00
CA HIS A 94 23.04 4.98 1.75
C HIS A 94 21.93 4.34 2.59
N GLY A 95 22.29 3.73 3.72
CA GLY A 95 21.34 3.18 4.69
C GLY A 95 20.56 2.00 4.15
N CYS A 96 19.38 1.76 4.72
CA CYS A 96 18.58 0.61 4.38
C CYS A 96 18.06 0.66 2.93
N VAL A 97 17.79 1.85 2.40
CA VAL A 97 17.29 2.01 1.02
C VAL A 97 18.30 1.46 0.01
N GLU A 98 19.58 1.82 0.16
CA GLU A 98 20.66 1.28 -0.68
C GLU A 98 20.74 -0.24 -0.57
N GLN A 99 20.74 -0.77 0.66
CA GLN A 99 20.93 -2.20 0.89
C GLN A 99 19.76 -3.04 0.37
N LEU A 100 18.53 -2.51 0.44
CA LEU A 100 17.35 -3.12 -0.15
C LEU A 100 17.37 -3.06 -1.68
N PHE A 101 17.86 -1.97 -2.27
CA PHE A 101 18.09 -1.90 -3.70
C PHE A 101 19.10 -2.96 -4.16
N LEU A 102 20.21 -3.12 -3.45
CA LEU A 102 21.21 -4.16 -3.72
C LEU A 102 20.61 -5.57 -3.57
N GLN A 103 19.72 -5.81 -2.60
CA GLN A 103 19.03 -7.10 -2.47
C GLN A 103 18.15 -7.41 -3.70
N LYS A 104 17.42 -6.43 -4.23
CA LYS A 104 16.61 -6.63 -5.45
C LYS A 104 17.45 -6.94 -6.67
N LYS A 105 18.65 -6.37 -6.77
CA LYS A 105 19.60 -6.68 -7.86
C LYS A 105 20.06 -8.14 -7.79
N ARG A 106 20.22 -8.70 -6.59
CA ARG A 106 20.58 -10.12 -6.39
C ARG A 106 19.38 -11.07 -6.50
N HIS A 107 18.18 -10.60 -6.15
CA HIS A 107 16.95 -11.39 -6.12
C HIS A 107 15.84 -10.70 -6.93
N HIS A 108 15.83 -10.89 -8.25
CA HIS A 108 14.89 -10.22 -9.15
C HIS A 108 13.39 -10.53 -8.90
N GLY A 109 13.12 -11.65 -8.21
CA GLY A 109 11.77 -12.01 -7.74
C GLY A 109 11.29 -11.19 -6.54
N LEU A 110 12.20 -10.56 -5.80
CA LEU A 110 11.86 -9.73 -4.64
C LEU A 110 11.39 -8.35 -5.08
N LYS A 111 10.22 -7.94 -4.59
CA LYS A 111 9.72 -6.57 -4.70
C LYS A 111 9.86 -5.87 -3.35
N THR A 112 10.27 -4.60 -3.38
CA THR A 112 10.32 -3.77 -2.18
C THR A 112 9.30 -2.65 -2.34
N LEU A 113 8.53 -2.39 -1.28
CA LEU A 113 7.50 -1.38 -1.25
C LEU A 113 7.69 -0.51 0.00
N LEU A 114 7.45 0.78 -0.12
CA LEU A 114 7.40 1.67 1.04
C LEU A 114 6.03 1.52 1.71
N SER A 115 6.03 1.20 3.00
CA SER A 115 4.84 1.23 3.83
C SER A 115 4.74 2.58 4.52
N ILE A 116 3.60 3.25 4.36
CA ILE A 116 3.33 4.56 4.94
C ILE A 116 2.34 4.37 6.09
N GLY A 117 2.61 4.95 7.26
CA GLY A 117 1.74 4.88 8.41
C GLY A 117 2.24 3.94 9.52
N GLY A 118 1.50 2.88 9.79
CA GLY A 118 1.67 2.06 10.99
C GLY A 118 0.94 2.65 12.21
N ILE A 119 0.98 1.94 13.34
CA ILE A 119 0.20 2.31 14.52
C ILE A 119 0.49 3.75 14.98
N THR A 120 1.76 4.16 14.98
CA THR A 120 2.23 5.47 15.43
C THR A 120 1.76 6.61 14.53
N TYR A 121 1.76 6.42 13.20
CA TYR A 121 1.50 7.49 12.24
C TYR A 121 0.07 7.47 11.67
N SER A 122 -0.74 6.48 12.05
CA SER A 122 -2.10 6.30 11.52
C SER A 122 -3.03 7.50 11.78
N ALA A 123 -2.82 8.22 12.88
CA ALA A 123 -3.59 9.41 13.22
C ALA A 123 -3.40 10.57 12.24
N HIS A 124 -2.36 10.55 11.40
CA HIS A 124 -2.08 11.61 10.42
C HIS A 124 -2.81 11.41 9.09
N PHE A 125 -3.46 10.27 8.84
CA PHE A 125 -4.18 10.02 7.59
C PHE A 125 -5.49 10.80 7.38
N PRO A 126 -6.37 11.00 8.38
CA PRO A 126 -7.70 11.51 8.12
C PRO A 126 -7.74 12.87 7.44
N GLN A 127 -6.91 13.82 7.89
CA GLN A 127 -6.91 15.18 7.33
C GLN A 127 -6.48 15.22 5.85
N PRO A 128 -5.27 14.74 5.46
CA PRO A 128 -4.84 14.85 4.08
C PRO A 128 -5.71 13.99 3.14
N ALA A 129 -6.17 12.83 3.62
CA ALA A 129 -7.07 11.98 2.84
C ALA A 129 -8.47 12.60 2.62
N SER A 130 -8.88 13.58 3.43
CA SER A 130 -10.20 14.22 3.32
C SER A 130 -10.34 15.19 2.14
N THR A 131 -9.22 15.68 1.58
CA THR A 131 -9.23 16.67 0.48
C THR A 131 -8.65 16.08 -0.80
N ALA A 132 -9.04 16.62 -1.96
CA ALA A 132 -8.42 16.21 -3.22
C ALA A 132 -6.94 16.60 -3.28
N ALA A 133 -6.60 17.81 -2.80
CA ALA A 133 -5.23 18.31 -2.76
C ALA A 133 -4.32 17.42 -1.90
N GLY A 134 -4.76 17.02 -0.71
CA GLY A 134 -3.94 16.17 0.18
C GLY A 134 -3.82 14.70 -0.27
N ARG A 135 -4.58 14.25 -1.28
CA ARG A 135 -4.46 12.90 -1.88
C ARG A 135 -3.62 12.86 -3.15
N SER A 136 -3.29 14.02 -3.73
CA SER A 136 -2.62 14.17 -5.03
C SER A 136 -1.13 14.32 -4.86
#